data_AF-A0A1F7RRA8-F1
#
_entry.id   AF-A0A1F7RRA8-F1
#
_cell.length_a   1.000
_cell.length_b   1.000
_cell.length_c   1.000
_cell.angle_alpha   90.00
_cell.angle_beta   90.00
_cell.angle_gamma   90.00
#
_symmetry.space_group_name_H-M   'P 1'
#
loop_
_entity.id
_entity.type
_entity.pdbx_description
1 polymer ?
#
loop_
_entity_poly.entity_id
_entity_poly.type
_entity_poly.pdbx_seq_one_letter_code
_entity_poly.pdbx_strand_id
1 'polypeptide(L)'
;MNVNSFNFLFVSYIKRILRKLIEFKASLSSKSFYCKALSGMSTYNICINSDLTVSCNCRDYDGTGHIGDFSSQSFSDIFSGIIAKEFRKKLAYGRLPILTCTTCSELHLIDKNNAQHFEQHYTLPEGIMLENTVCCNLNCTECARKEVTSIRKKKSLTLEEIKKISMEIKSCNIKSLCFFNLGEPFLSPNIYDELKILRDDNPDLTIIVSTNGTLLDNDKTRGAALMLDTIIFSIDGISNKTVQKYQKGGSFEKSYNNMKVLADYRNSRKVDKPLIEWKYVLFNWNDERKMILEAIELARQAKVDIISFWPTRTPIYGISWRYYFSSFFKTIGYKNWKGREVNFRG
;
A
#
# COMPACT_ATOMS: atom_id res chain seq x y z
N MET A 1 13.36 -13.97 -20.98
CA MET A 1 13.92 -12.68 -21.43
C MET A 1 13.92 -11.70 -20.25
N ASN A 2 15.09 -11.13 -19.98
CA ASN A 2 15.47 -10.43 -18.76
C ASN A 2 15.04 -8.94 -18.83
N VAL A 3 13.72 -8.68 -18.80
CA VAL A 3 13.17 -7.32 -18.95
C VAL A 3 13.36 -6.45 -17.68
N ASN A 4 13.72 -7.05 -16.54
CA ASN A 4 13.77 -6.32 -15.26
C ASN A 4 15.13 -5.67 -14.95
N SER A 5 16.26 -6.14 -15.48
CA SER A 5 17.58 -5.59 -15.09
C SER A 5 17.87 -4.22 -15.72
N PHE A 6 17.57 -4.03 -17.01
CA PHE A 6 17.85 -2.77 -17.69
C PHE A 6 16.95 -1.63 -17.22
N ASN A 7 15.65 -1.89 -17.05
CA ASN A 7 14.70 -0.90 -16.52
C ASN A 7 15.04 -0.50 -15.08
N PHE A 8 15.42 -1.46 -14.22
CA PHE A 8 15.79 -1.15 -12.84
C PHE A 8 17.09 -0.32 -12.78
N LEU A 9 18.11 -0.67 -13.56
CA LEU A 9 19.36 0.08 -13.65
C LEU A 9 19.13 1.50 -14.20
N PHE A 10 18.32 1.63 -15.24
CA PHE A 10 17.97 2.92 -15.83
C PHE A 10 17.16 3.80 -14.86
N VAL A 11 16.16 3.24 -14.18
CA VAL A 11 15.38 3.95 -13.16
C VAL A 11 16.28 4.35 -11.98
N SER A 12 17.19 3.47 -11.53
CA SER A 12 18.16 3.77 -10.48
C SER A 12 19.10 4.91 -10.89
N TYR A 13 19.58 4.90 -12.14
CA TYR A 13 20.40 5.96 -12.70
C TYR A 13 19.67 7.30 -12.75
N ILE A 14 18.42 7.33 -13.23
CA ILE A 14 17.57 8.53 -13.20
C ILE A 14 17.38 9.02 -11.77
N LYS A 15 17.06 8.14 -10.82
CA LYS A 15 16.92 8.52 -9.39
C LYS A 15 18.20 9.10 -8.81
N ARG A 16 19.38 8.62 -9.21
CA ARG A 16 20.68 9.20 -8.79
C ARG A 16 20.87 10.62 -9.31
N ILE A 17 20.51 10.87 -10.57
CA ILE A 17 20.53 12.23 -11.14
C ILE A 17 19.52 13.13 -10.42
N LEU A 18 18.27 12.67 -10.26
CA LEU A 18 17.23 13.41 -9.57
C LEU A 18 17.62 13.75 -8.14
N ARG A 19 18.22 12.81 -7.40
CA ARG A 19 18.74 13.06 -6.06
C ARG A 19 19.73 14.22 -6.05
N LYS A 20 20.73 14.21 -6.94
CA LYS A 20 21.72 15.30 -7.03
C LYS A 20 21.05 16.63 -7.35
N LEU A 21 20.09 16.66 -8.28
CA LEU A 21 19.37 17.88 -8.64
C LEU A 21 18.50 18.41 -7.49
N ILE A 22 17.80 17.53 -6.77
CA ILE A 22 16.95 17.88 -5.63
C ILE A 22 17.80 18.43 -4.47
N GLU A 23 18.89 17.74 -4.12
CA GLU A 23 19.83 18.18 -3.07
C GLU A 23 20.51 19.51 -3.46
N PHE A 24 20.94 19.66 -4.72
CA PHE A 24 21.54 20.89 -5.21
C PHE A 24 20.55 22.06 -5.14
N LYS A 25 19.32 21.87 -5.63
CA LYS A 25 18.28 22.90 -5.55
C LYS A 25 17.95 23.30 -4.11
N ALA A 26 17.92 22.33 -3.19
CA ALA A 26 17.76 22.63 -1.77
C ALA A 26 18.94 23.47 -1.26
N SER A 27 20.19 23.12 -1.60
CA SER A 27 21.38 23.84 -1.15
C SER A 27 21.49 25.29 -1.64
N LEU A 28 20.86 25.62 -2.77
CA LEU A 28 20.76 26.99 -3.28
C LEU A 28 19.72 27.85 -2.55
N SER A 29 19.00 27.29 -1.59
CA SER A 29 17.97 27.96 -0.81
C SER A 29 18.18 27.67 0.68
N SER A 30 17.66 28.50 1.59
CA SER A 30 17.71 28.20 3.04
C SER A 30 16.74 27.07 3.45
N LYS A 31 16.59 26.05 2.60
CA LYS A 31 15.66 24.93 2.74
C LYS A 31 16.40 23.62 2.94
N SER A 32 15.69 22.66 3.51
CA SER A 32 16.15 21.31 3.79
C SER A 32 14.98 20.33 3.74
N PHE A 33 15.21 19.07 4.07
CA PHE A 33 14.20 18.03 3.92
C PHE A 33 13.61 17.59 5.26
N TYR A 34 12.34 17.22 5.19
CA TYR A 34 11.57 16.62 6.26
C TYR A 34 10.81 15.40 5.72
N CYS A 35 10.72 14.33 6.51
CA CYS A 35 9.99 13.13 6.15
C CYS A 35 8.97 12.81 7.23
N LYS A 36 7.67 12.84 6.86
CA LYS A 36 6.57 12.52 7.78
C LYS A 36 6.68 11.12 8.38
N ALA A 37 7.15 10.14 7.61
CA ALA A 37 7.31 8.77 8.11
C ALA A 37 8.36 8.70 9.24
N LEU A 38 9.53 9.30 9.03
CA LEU A 38 10.62 9.29 10.02
C LEU A 38 10.36 10.21 11.23
N SER A 39 9.38 11.12 11.15
CA SER A 39 8.96 11.95 12.28
C SER A 39 7.76 11.40 13.05
N GLY A 40 7.19 10.26 12.62
CA GLY A 40 6.03 9.61 13.25
C GLY A 40 4.66 10.07 12.74
N MET A 41 4.60 11.06 11.84
CA MET A 41 3.35 11.63 11.34
C MET A 41 2.76 10.91 10.12
N SER A 42 3.34 9.79 9.68
CA SER A 42 2.77 8.99 8.60
C SER A 42 1.81 7.95 9.18
N THR A 43 0.70 7.75 8.48
CA THR A 43 -0.28 6.70 8.80
C THR A 43 -0.13 5.45 7.93
N TYR A 44 0.89 5.41 7.05
CA TYR A 44 0.97 4.42 5.97
C TYR A 44 2.40 3.92 5.67
N ASN A 45 3.42 4.79 5.70
CA ASN A 45 4.70 4.46 5.07
C ASN A 45 5.65 3.60 5.91
N ILE A 46 5.49 3.54 7.23
CA ILE A 46 6.34 2.68 8.09
C ILE A 46 5.86 1.25 7.92
N CYS A 47 6.70 0.37 7.39
CA CYS A 47 6.34 -1.01 7.07
C CYS A 47 7.09 -2.00 7.97
N ILE A 48 6.36 -2.87 8.66
CA ILE A 48 6.91 -4.09 9.24
C ILE A 48 6.79 -5.19 8.19
N ASN A 49 7.92 -5.74 7.79
CA ASN A 49 8.00 -6.74 6.73
C ASN A 49 7.76 -8.16 7.25
N SER A 50 7.52 -9.10 6.33
CA SER A 50 7.28 -10.51 6.68
C SER A 50 8.46 -11.23 7.34
N ASP A 51 9.64 -10.60 7.37
CA ASP A 51 10.84 -11.04 8.08
C ASP A 51 11.21 -10.16 9.27
N LEU A 52 10.26 -9.37 9.77
CA LEU A 52 10.38 -8.46 10.92
C LEU A 52 11.31 -7.27 10.70
N THR A 53 11.95 -7.12 9.54
CA THR A 53 12.65 -5.88 9.21
C THR A 53 11.65 -4.72 9.13
N VAL A 54 12.06 -3.53 9.58
CA VAL A 54 11.23 -2.33 9.58
C VAL A 54 11.75 -1.33 8.56
N SER A 55 10.93 -0.98 7.59
CA SER A 55 11.22 -0.03 6.51
C SER A 55 10.59 1.33 6.77
N CYS A 56 11.30 2.42 6.48
CA CYS A 56 10.76 3.78 6.59
C CYS A 56 9.83 4.19 5.43
N ASN A 57 9.53 3.27 4.51
CA ASN A 57 8.73 3.53 3.31
C ASN A 57 8.03 2.26 2.80
N CYS A 58 6.90 2.45 2.11
CA CYS A 58 6.08 1.39 1.52
C CYS A 58 6.62 0.80 0.20
N ARG A 59 7.79 1.24 -0.29
CA ARG A 59 8.39 0.78 -1.56
C ARG A 59 9.81 0.26 -1.29
N ASP A 60 9.91 -0.67 -0.37
CA ASP A 60 11.15 -1.20 0.16
C ASP A 60 11.77 -2.30 -0.73
N TYR A 61 11.74 -2.07 -2.05
CA TYR A 61 12.09 -3.08 -3.06
C TYR A 61 13.54 -3.53 -3.03
N ASP A 62 14.42 -2.74 -2.42
CA ASP A 62 15.87 -2.95 -2.35
C ASP A 62 16.39 -2.97 -0.91
N GLY A 63 15.51 -2.91 0.10
CA GLY A 63 15.86 -2.89 1.52
C GLY A 63 16.64 -1.65 1.99
N THR A 64 16.91 -0.67 1.12
CA THR A 64 17.74 0.49 1.49
C THR A 64 17.09 1.37 2.56
N GLY A 65 15.77 1.28 2.70
CA GLY A 65 14.99 1.99 3.70
C GLY A 65 14.83 1.28 5.04
N HIS A 66 15.50 0.15 5.28
CA HIS A 66 15.46 -0.54 6.56
C HIS A 66 16.05 0.35 7.66
N ILE A 67 15.31 0.53 8.75
CA ILE A 67 15.69 1.36 9.90
C ILE A 67 15.83 0.55 11.20
N GLY A 68 15.38 -0.70 11.22
CA GLY A 68 15.53 -1.59 12.38
C GLY A 68 14.92 -2.98 12.15
N ASP A 69 14.88 -3.78 13.21
CA ASP A 69 14.44 -5.17 13.18
C ASP A 69 13.58 -5.52 14.42
N PHE A 70 12.31 -5.81 14.16
CA PHE A 70 11.30 -6.09 15.18
C PHE A 70 11.50 -7.44 15.87
N SER A 71 12.41 -8.30 15.41
CA SER A 71 12.78 -9.54 16.11
C SER A 71 13.41 -9.25 17.48
N SER A 72 14.18 -8.16 17.59
CA SER A 72 14.98 -7.84 18.78
C SER A 72 14.74 -6.44 19.35
N GLN A 73 14.02 -5.57 18.63
CA GLN A 73 13.83 -4.17 18.99
C GLN A 73 12.34 -3.82 19.11
N SER A 74 12.01 -2.88 20.00
CA SER A 74 10.70 -2.19 20.03
C SER A 74 10.65 -1.07 18.98
N PHE A 75 9.48 -0.48 18.72
CA PHE A 75 9.40 0.72 17.87
C PHE A 75 10.20 1.88 18.44
N SER A 76 10.19 2.05 19.76
CA SER A 76 10.98 3.09 20.42
C SER A 76 12.48 2.91 20.16
N ASP A 77 12.99 1.68 20.26
CA ASP A 77 14.40 1.37 19.98
C ASP A 77 14.74 1.61 18.51
N ILE A 78 13.84 1.26 17.59
CA ILE A 78 14.05 1.44 16.15
C ILE A 78 14.09 2.93 15.77
N PHE A 79 13.13 3.72 16.27
CA PHE A 79 13.02 5.14 15.91
C PHE A 79 14.10 6.01 16.56
N SER A 80 14.55 5.65 17.77
CA SER A 80 15.70 6.28 18.44
C SER A 80 17.04 5.73 17.99
N GLY A 81 17.02 4.59 17.26
CA GLY A 81 18.20 3.88 16.80
C GLY A 81 19.06 4.65 15.79
N ILE A 82 20.29 4.17 15.63
CA ILE A 82 21.34 4.86 14.86
C ILE A 82 20.93 5.12 13.40
N ILE A 83 20.25 4.17 12.74
CA ILE A 83 19.88 4.29 11.34
C ILE A 83 18.81 5.37 11.13
N ALA A 84 17.72 5.31 11.92
CA ALA A 84 16.65 6.30 11.85
C ALA A 84 17.16 7.71 12.18
N LYS A 85 18.04 7.84 13.19
CA LYS A 85 18.69 9.10 13.55
C LYS A 85 19.55 9.64 12.39
N GLU A 86 20.38 8.79 11.79
CA GLU A 86 21.21 9.20 10.64
C GLU A 86 20.37 9.59 9.42
N PHE A 87 19.23 8.94 9.19
CA PHE A 87 18.32 9.32 8.11
C PHE A 87 17.69 10.70 8.37
N ARG A 88 17.18 10.95 9.58
CA ARG A 88 16.66 12.27 9.98
C ARG A 88 17.73 13.35 9.89
N LYS A 89 18.95 13.07 10.34
CA LYS A 89 20.09 13.97 10.22
C LYS A 89 20.40 14.29 8.76
N LYS A 90 20.54 13.28 7.89
CA LYS A 90 20.76 13.53 6.44
C LYS A 90 19.70 14.46 5.87
N LEU A 91 18.42 14.21 6.16
CA LEU A 91 17.31 15.05 5.71
C LEU A 91 17.46 16.50 6.19
N ALA A 92 17.72 16.70 7.49
CA ALA A 92 17.89 18.02 8.11
C ALA A 92 19.09 18.81 7.56
N TYR A 93 20.11 18.14 7.05
CA TYR A 93 21.27 18.74 6.40
C TYR A 93 21.20 18.70 4.86
N GLY A 94 20.00 18.61 4.28
CA GLY A 94 19.78 18.78 2.85
C GLY A 94 20.22 17.57 2.00
N ARG A 95 20.27 16.38 2.59
CA ARG A 95 20.66 15.13 1.92
C ARG A 95 19.53 14.11 1.97
N LEU A 96 19.31 13.41 0.85
CA LEU A 96 18.34 12.31 0.81
C LEU A 96 19.00 11.02 1.27
N PRO A 97 18.45 10.28 2.26
CA PRO A 97 19.08 9.08 2.77
C PRO A 97 19.11 7.93 1.74
N ILE A 98 18.05 7.79 0.96
CA ILE A 98 17.86 6.71 -0.01
C ILE A 98 17.30 7.22 -1.35
N LEU A 99 17.44 6.44 -2.42
CA LEU A 99 16.98 6.85 -3.75
C LEU A 99 15.45 6.95 -3.85
N THR A 100 14.71 6.17 -3.07
CA THR A 100 13.24 6.21 -3.04
C THR A 100 12.71 7.56 -2.57
N CYS A 101 13.47 8.32 -1.77
CA CYS A 101 13.10 9.67 -1.33
C CYS A 101 12.77 10.60 -2.51
N THR A 102 13.44 10.46 -3.65
CA THR A 102 13.25 11.31 -4.84
C THR A 102 11.84 11.29 -5.42
N THR A 103 11.04 10.27 -5.09
CA THR A 103 9.67 10.11 -5.57
C THR A 103 8.70 9.79 -4.43
N CYS A 104 9.11 9.97 -3.18
CA CYS A 104 8.29 9.64 -2.00
C CYS A 104 7.33 10.80 -1.69
N SER A 105 6.04 10.50 -1.54
CA SER A 105 5.01 11.49 -1.20
C SER A 105 5.15 12.06 0.22
N GLU A 106 5.85 11.37 1.11
CA GLU A 106 6.10 11.80 2.50
C GLU A 106 7.30 12.74 2.65
N LEU A 107 8.05 13.00 1.57
CA LEU A 107 9.20 13.89 1.58
C LEU A 107 8.75 15.33 1.30
N HIS A 108 9.09 16.24 2.20
CA HIS A 108 8.76 17.66 2.09
C HIS A 108 10.04 18.51 2.12
N LEU A 109 10.03 19.59 1.34
CA LEU A 109 11.05 20.62 1.37
C LEU A 109 10.56 21.76 2.27
N ILE A 110 11.26 22.02 3.37
CA ILE A 110 10.88 23.00 4.39
C ILE A 110 12.08 23.88 4.76
N ASP A 111 11.88 24.92 5.57
CA ASP A 111 12.99 25.76 6.05
C ASP A 111 13.99 24.96 6.90
N LYS A 112 15.28 25.30 6.77
CA LYS A 112 16.37 24.54 7.38
C LYS A 112 16.24 24.44 8.92
N ASN A 113 15.87 25.52 9.59
CA ASN A 113 15.67 25.53 11.04
C ASN A 113 14.55 24.57 11.47
N ASN A 114 13.45 24.52 10.70
CA ASN A 114 12.35 23.59 10.95
C ASN A 114 12.79 22.14 10.73
N ALA A 115 13.60 21.88 9.69
CA ALA A 115 14.14 20.54 9.46
C ALA A 115 15.06 20.07 10.58
N GLN A 116 15.89 20.95 11.13
CA GLN A 116 16.73 20.67 12.31
C GLN A 116 15.90 20.46 13.58
N HIS A 117 14.79 21.17 13.73
CA HIS A 117 13.85 20.91 14.83
C HIS A 117 13.30 19.46 14.75
N PHE A 118 12.83 19.03 13.58
CA PHE A 118 12.32 17.67 13.37
C PHE A 118 13.40 16.56 13.37
N GLU A 119 14.67 16.93 13.26
CA GLU A 119 15.78 15.99 13.49
C GLU A 119 15.80 15.52 14.95
N GLN A 120 15.52 16.43 15.88
CA GLN A 120 15.57 16.17 17.33
C GLN A 120 14.19 15.80 17.88
N HIS A 121 13.11 16.32 17.30
CA HIS A 121 11.74 16.16 17.76
C HIS A 121 10.96 15.27 16.78
N TYR A 122 10.64 14.08 17.25
CA TYR A 122 9.91 13.05 16.50
C TYR A 122 8.97 12.32 17.45
N THR A 123 7.99 11.65 16.87
CA THR A 123 7.02 10.82 17.58
C THR A 123 7.09 9.39 17.05
N LEU A 124 6.44 8.47 17.76
CA LEU A 124 6.19 7.13 17.26
C LEU A 124 5.11 7.17 16.16
N PRO A 125 5.08 6.20 15.23
CA PRO A 125 4.20 6.26 14.08
C PRO A 125 2.71 6.24 14.46
N GLU A 126 1.93 7.17 13.90
CA GLU A 126 0.47 7.18 14.04
C GLU A 126 -0.20 6.00 13.31
N GLY A 127 0.41 5.51 12.23
CA GLY A 127 -0.04 4.34 11.51
C GLY A 127 1.09 3.60 10.80
N ILE A 128 0.88 2.31 10.60
CA ILE A 128 1.88 1.41 10.03
C ILE A 128 1.28 0.54 8.93
N MET A 129 2.16 -0.03 8.14
CA MET A 129 1.90 -1.11 7.20
C MET A 129 2.49 -2.40 7.76
N LEU A 130 1.77 -3.51 7.58
CA LEU A 130 2.19 -4.84 8.02
C LEU A 130 2.07 -5.83 6.86
N GLU A 131 3.22 -6.32 6.41
CA GLU A 131 3.32 -7.40 5.44
C GLU A 131 3.24 -8.75 6.18
N ASN A 132 2.03 -9.27 6.38
CA ASN A 132 1.86 -10.60 6.99
C ASN A 132 2.48 -11.72 6.15
N THR A 133 2.47 -11.54 4.82
CA THR A 133 3.15 -12.43 3.88
C THR A 133 3.59 -11.69 2.62
N VAL A 134 4.74 -12.06 2.06
CA VAL A 134 5.19 -11.63 0.72
C VAL A 134 4.71 -12.58 -0.39
N CYS A 135 4.10 -13.72 -0.02
CA CYS A 135 3.57 -14.68 -0.98
C CYS A 135 2.30 -14.13 -1.63
N CYS A 136 2.13 -14.40 -2.93
CA CYS A 136 0.92 -14.05 -3.67
C CYS A 136 0.69 -15.08 -4.78
N ASN A 137 -0.58 -15.41 -5.01
CA ASN A 137 -1.03 -16.35 -6.04
C ASN A 137 -1.11 -15.73 -7.45
N LEU A 138 -0.84 -14.43 -7.59
CA LEU A 138 -0.78 -13.72 -8.87
C LEU A 138 0.65 -13.29 -9.22
N ASN A 139 0.92 -13.06 -10.51
CA ASN A 139 2.21 -12.59 -11.00
C ASN A 139 2.05 -11.35 -11.89
N CYS A 140 1.57 -10.24 -11.32
CA CYS A 140 1.30 -9.02 -12.06
C CYS A 140 2.53 -8.49 -12.80
N THR A 141 2.35 -7.99 -14.02
CA THR A 141 3.44 -7.71 -14.98
C THR A 141 4.56 -6.82 -14.42
N GLU A 142 4.23 -5.79 -13.63
CA GLU A 142 5.20 -4.80 -13.10
C GLU A 142 5.25 -4.82 -11.56
N CYS A 143 4.91 -5.95 -10.94
CA CYS A 143 4.95 -6.08 -9.48
C CYS A 143 6.38 -6.37 -9.02
N ALA A 144 6.91 -5.55 -8.10
CA ALA A 144 8.26 -5.69 -7.52
C ALA A 144 8.41 -6.87 -6.53
N ARG A 145 7.40 -7.74 -6.45
CA ARG A 145 7.35 -8.84 -5.46
C ARG A 145 8.47 -9.85 -5.66
N LYS A 146 8.93 -10.08 -6.90
CA LYS A 146 10.03 -11.03 -7.15
C LYS A 146 11.34 -10.52 -6.56
N GLU A 147 11.61 -9.24 -6.75
CA GLU A 147 12.76 -8.54 -6.20
C GLU A 147 12.69 -8.54 -4.66
N VAL A 148 11.55 -8.19 -4.08
CA VAL A 148 11.36 -8.20 -2.62
C VAL A 148 11.50 -9.61 -2.04
N THR A 149 10.91 -10.62 -2.66
CA THR A 149 11.01 -12.02 -2.17
C THR A 149 12.47 -12.49 -2.11
N SER A 150 13.36 -11.95 -2.94
CA SER A 150 14.78 -12.31 -2.95
C SER A 150 15.58 -11.72 -1.78
N ILE A 151 15.10 -10.64 -1.16
CA ILE A 151 15.76 -9.97 -0.03
C ILE A 151 15.11 -10.29 1.33
N ARG A 152 13.88 -10.84 1.33
CA ARG A 152 13.20 -11.28 2.55
C ARG A 152 13.82 -12.57 3.08
N LYS A 153 14.20 -12.58 4.36
CA LYS A 153 14.70 -13.79 5.04
C LYS A 153 13.59 -14.79 5.36
N LYS A 154 12.38 -14.29 5.53
CA LYS A 154 11.17 -15.06 5.88
C LYS A 154 10.02 -14.55 5.01
N LYS A 155 9.12 -15.44 4.60
CA LYS A 155 8.02 -15.10 3.67
C LYS A 155 6.71 -14.77 4.36
N SER A 156 6.51 -15.18 5.60
CA SER A 156 5.25 -15.00 6.33
C SER A 156 5.49 -14.94 7.82
N LEU A 157 4.70 -14.12 8.51
CA LEU A 157 4.72 -14.02 9.95
C LEU A 157 4.02 -15.22 10.59
N THR A 158 4.46 -15.53 11.81
CA THR A 158 3.83 -16.50 12.71
C THR A 158 2.83 -15.79 13.61
N LEU A 159 1.91 -16.55 14.23
CA LEU A 159 0.95 -15.97 15.18
C LEU A 159 1.63 -15.31 16.38
N GLU A 160 2.75 -15.85 16.87
CA GLU A 160 3.52 -15.25 17.96
C GLU A 160 4.12 -13.89 17.57
N GLU A 161 4.63 -13.77 16.34
CA GLU A 161 5.12 -12.48 15.83
C GLU A 161 3.99 -11.47 15.64
N ILE A 162 2.83 -11.91 15.11
CA ILE A 162 1.64 -11.06 15.01
C ILE A 162 1.19 -10.59 16.40
N LYS A 163 1.21 -11.47 17.40
CA LYS A 163 0.89 -11.14 18.78
C LYS A 163 1.86 -10.12 19.38
N LYS A 164 3.17 -10.28 19.14
CA LYS A 164 4.19 -9.30 19.54
C LYS A 164 3.92 -7.93 18.92
N ILE A 165 3.64 -7.90 17.61
CA ILE A 165 3.32 -6.65 16.89
C ILE A 165 2.01 -6.03 17.41
N SER A 166 1.01 -6.85 17.70
CA SER A 166 -0.28 -6.43 18.26
C SER A 166 -0.12 -5.73 19.63
N MET A 167 0.72 -6.28 20.50
CA MET A 167 1.06 -5.66 21.78
C MET A 167 1.78 -4.32 21.60
N GLU A 168 2.65 -4.21 20.60
CA GLU A 168 3.37 -2.96 20.31
C GLU A 168 2.45 -1.88 19.73
N ILE A 169 1.54 -2.24 18.82
CA ILE A 169 0.52 -1.31 18.30
C ILE A 169 -0.25 -0.70 19.48
N LYS A 170 -0.63 -1.52 20.45
CA LYS A 170 -1.31 -1.09 21.67
C LYS A 170 -0.47 -0.15 22.51
N SER A 171 0.77 -0.53 22.82
CA SER A 171 1.65 0.28 23.69
C SER A 171 2.04 1.61 23.07
N CYS A 172 2.21 1.64 21.74
CA CYS A 172 2.55 2.85 20.99
C CYS A 172 1.31 3.66 20.58
N ASN A 173 0.11 3.22 20.91
CA ASN A 173 -1.16 3.88 20.57
C ASN A 173 -1.34 4.12 19.07
N ILE A 174 -0.90 3.17 18.25
CA ILE A 174 -1.00 3.23 16.78
C ILE A 174 -2.47 3.14 16.39
N LYS A 175 -2.92 4.05 15.51
CA LYS A 175 -4.34 4.24 15.18
C LYS A 175 -4.77 3.59 13.88
N SER A 176 -3.83 3.36 12.96
CA SER A 176 -4.12 2.80 11.64
C SER A 176 -3.13 1.71 11.25
N LEU A 177 -3.64 0.62 10.68
CA LEU A 177 -2.90 -0.52 10.19
C LEU A 177 -3.30 -0.83 8.74
N CYS A 178 -2.37 -0.66 7.81
CA CYS A 178 -2.48 -1.20 6.46
C CYS A 178 -1.92 -2.62 6.45
N PHE A 179 -2.81 -3.61 6.51
CA PHE A 179 -2.46 -5.03 6.60
C PHE A 179 -2.26 -5.63 5.20
N PHE A 180 -1.24 -5.15 4.50
CA PHE A 180 -0.80 -5.63 3.20
C PHE A 180 0.54 -4.99 2.84
N ASN A 181 1.23 -5.54 1.84
CA ASN A 181 2.26 -4.83 1.07
C ASN A 181 2.23 -5.34 -0.38
N LEU A 182 3.19 -6.18 -0.77
CA LEU A 182 3.25 -6.78 -2.12
C LEU A 182 2.63 -8.18 -2.22
N GLY A 183 2.46 -8.88 -1.11
CA GLY A 183 1.83 -10.20 -1.06
C GLY A 183 0.30 -10.15 -1.18
N GLU A 184 -0.34 -11.32 -1.09
CA GLU A 184 -1.78 -11.46 -0.92
C GLU A 184 -2.07 -11.84 0.54
N PRO A 185 -2.64 -10.93 1.36
CA PRO A 185 -2.87 -11.18 2.78
C PRO A 185 -3.70 -12.44 3.05
N PHE A 186 -4.73 -12.68 2.23
CA PHE A 186 -5.62 -13.85 2.37
C PHE A 186 -4.99 -15.17 1.90
N LEU A 187 -3.74 -15.16 1.44
CA LEU A 187 -2.97 -16.38 1.20
C LEU A 187 -2.42 -16.97 2.51
N SER A 188 -2.38 -16.20 3.60
CA SER A 188 -2.01 -16.76 4.90
C SER A 188 -3.05 -17.80 5.35
N PRO A 189 -2.62 -19.03 5.71
CA PRO A 189 -3.53 -20.04 6.27
C PRO A 189 -4.10 -19.61 7.63
N ASN A 190 -3.46 -18.63 8.29
CA ASN A 190 -3.79 -18.13 9.61
C ASN A 190 -4.53 -16.79 9.57
N ILE A 191 -4.95 -16.29 8.41
CA ILE A 191 -5.50 -14.92 8.26
C ILE A 191 -6.61 -14.56 9.26
N TYR A 192 -7.49 -15.52 9.60
CA TYR A 192 -8.52 -15.31 10.62
C TYR A 192 -7.91 -15.06 11.99
N ASP A 193 -6.98 -15.92 12.41
CA ASP A 193 -6.34 -15.85 13.71
C ASP A 193 -5.42 -14.63 13.82
N GLU A 194 -4.74 -14.26 12.74
CA GLU A 194 -3.92 -13.04 12.65
C GLU A 194 -4.76 -11.77 12.90
N LEU A 195 -5.88 -11.63 12.18
CA LEU A 195 -6.78 -10.48 12.34
C LEU A 195 -7.52 -10.50 13.67
N LYS A 196 -7.84 -11.69 14.19
CA LYS A 196 -8.45 -11.85 15.51
C LYS A 196 -7.53 -11.33 16.62
N ILE A 197 -6.25 -11.72 16.62
CA ILE A 197 -5.26 -11.22 17.58
C ILE A 197 -5.21 -9.69 17.55
N LEU A 198 -5.08 -9.11 16.36
CA LEU A 198 -5.00 -7.66 16.19
C LEU A 198 -6.25 -6.94 16.73
N ARG A 199 -7.44 -7.46 16.43
CA ARG A 199 -8.71 -6.85 16.81
C ARG A 199 -9.02 -7.02 18.30
N ASP A 200 -8.71 -8.18 18.89
CA ASP A 200 -8.94 -8.46 20.31
C ASP A 200 -8.08 -7.52 21.19
N ASP A 201 -6.81 -7.30 20.82
CA ASP A 201 -5.92 -6.42 21.58
C ASP A 201 -6.18 -4.93 21.33
N ASN A 202 -6.64 -4.59 20.12
CA ASN A 202 -6.80 -3.22 19.63
C ASN A 202 -8.20 -2.99 19.00
N PRO A 203 -9.27 -2.93 19.79
CA PRO A 203 -10.64 -2.82 19.27
C PRO A 203 -10.87 -1.57 18.40
N ASP A 204 -10.19 -0.46 18.71
CA ASP A 204 -10.32 0.82 18.01
C ASP A 204 -9.33 1.01 16.84
N LEU A 205 -8.48 0.02 16.55
CA LEU A 205 -7.50 0.11 15.46
C LEU A 205 -8.22 0.12 14.10
N THR A 206 -7.92 1.10 13.25
CA THR A 206 -8.44 1.07 11.88
C THR A 206 -7.60 0.10 11.04
N ILE A 207 -8.18 -0.99 10.54
CA ILE A 207 -7.48 -2.01 9.74
C ILE A 207 -7.96 -1.94 8.28
N ILE A 208 -7.01 -1.70 7.37
CA ILE A 208 -7.24 -1.56 5.92
C ILE A 208 -6.49 -2.68 5.20
N VAL A 209 -7.17 -3.41 4.31
CA VAL A 209 -6.56 -4.47 3.49
C VAL A 209 -6.75 -4.19 2.01
N SER A 210 -5.73 -4.48 1.22
CA SER A 210 -5.84 -4.64 -0.23
C SER A 210 -5.68 -6.11 -0.60
N THR A 211 -6.60 -6.64 -1.41
CA THR A 211 -6.63 -8.05 -1.83
C THR A 211 -6.96 -8.17 -3.31
N ASN A 212 -6.47 -9.22 -3.96
CA ASN A 212 -6.91 -9.61 -5.30
C ASN A 212 -8.28 -10.30 -5.30
N GLY A 213 -8.83 -10.62 -4.12
CA GLY A 213 -10.19 -11.15 -3.94
C GLY A 213 -10.37 -12.64 -4.24
N THR A 214 -9.37 -13.33 -4.77
CA THR A 214 -9.52 -14.73 -5.22
C THR A 214 -9.66 -15.74 -4.08
N LEU A 215 -9.29 -15.39 -2.84
CA LEU A 215 -9.25 -16.30 -1.68
C LEU A 215 -10.34 -15.99 -0.62
N LEU A 216 -11.26 -15.09 -0.93
CA LEU A 216 -12.44 -14.77 -0.10
C LEU A 216 -13.61 -15.74 -0.34
N ASP A 217 -13.30 -17.02 -0.56
CA ASP A 217 -14.21 -18.04 -1.08
C ASP A 217 -14.84 -18.94 0.00
N ASN A 218 -14.49 -18.77 1.28
CA ASN A 218 -14.99 -19.59 2.39
C ASN A 218 -15.29 -18.76 3.64
N ASP A 219 -15.94 -19.39 4.63
CA ASP A 219 -16.41 -18.69 5.84
C ASP A 219 -15.26 -18.22 6.75
N LYS A 220 -14.12 -18.92 6.76
CA LYS A 220 -12.93 -18.48 7.51
C LYS A 220 -12.41 -17.16 6.95
N THR A 221 -12.23 -17.05 5.64
CA THR A 221 -11.72 -15.82 5.01
C THR A 221 -12.75 -14.69 5.00
N ARG A 222 -14.05 -14.99 4.86
CA ARG A 222 -15.12 -13.99 5.04
C ARG A 222 -15.24 -13.51 6.48
N GLY A 223 -15.13 -14.40 7.47
CA GLY A 223 -15.09 -14.05 8.88
C GLY A 223 -13.90 -13.14 9.20
N ALA A 224 -12.73 -13.46 8.63
CA ALA A 224 -11.54 -12.63 8.73
C ALA A 224 -11.78 -11.22 8.13
N ALA A 225 -12.39 -11.16 6.95
CA ALA A 225 -12.75 -9.92 6.28
C ALA A 225 -13.70 -9.02 7.10
N LEU A 226 -14.61 -9.60 7.89
CA LEU A 226 -15.51 -8.80 8.75
C LEU A 226 -14.81 -8.13 9.94
N MET A 227 -13.57 -8.50 10.26
CA MET A 227 -12.76 -7.83 11.30
C MET A 227 -12.03 -6.58 10.78
N LEU A 228 -12.20 -6.24 9.51
CA LEU A 228 -11.56 -5.12 8.84
C LEU A 228 -12.47 -3.89 8.81
N ASP A 229 -11.86 -2.71 8.72
CA ASP A 229 -12.58 -1.45 8.55
C ASP A 229 -12.77 -1.12 7.07
N THR A 230 -11.76 -1.41 6.24
CA THR A 230 -11.81 -1.21 4.78
C THR A 230 -11.16 -2.37 4.04
N ILE A 231 -11.81 -2.83 2.98
CA ILE A 231 -11.27 -3.81 2.04
C ILE A 231 -11.27 -3.20 0.64
N ILE A 232 -10.09 -3.20 0.03
CA ILE A 232 -9.86 -2.74 -1.33
C ILE A 232 -9.64 -3.96 -2.23
N PHE A 233 -10.63 -4.29 -3.04
CA PHE A 233 -10.53 -5.33 -4.06
C PHE A 233 -9.82 -4.77 -5.29
N SER A 234 -8.61 -5.25 -5.55
CA SER A 234 -7.81 -4.89 -6.72
C SER A 234 -8.19 -5.78 -7.90
N ILE A 235 -9.19 -5.37 -8.69
CA ILE A 235 -9.68 -6.11 -9.86
C ILE A 235 -9.63 -5.17 -11.07
N ASP A 236 -8.59 -5.32 -11.89
CA ASP A 236 -8.23 -4.34 -12.94
C ASP A 236 -8.95 -4.59 -14.29
N GLY A 237 -10.26 -4.82 -14.23
CA GLY A 237 -11.06 -5.09 -15.42
C GLY A 237 -12.41 -5.74 -15.11
N ILE A 238 -13.26 -5.81 -16.14
CA ILE A 238 -14.59 -6.46 -16.10
C ILE A 238 -14.63 -7.85 -16.76
N SER A 239 -13.47 -8.46 -17.04
CA SER A 239 -13.39 -9.77 -17.68
C SER A 239 -12.05 -10.44 -17.40
N ASN A 240 -11.98 -11.77 -17.53
CA ASN A 240 -10.70 -12.49 -17.44
C ASN A 240 -9.67 -11.95 -18.46
N LYS A 241 -10.13 -11.62 -19.68
CA LYS A 241 -9.27 -11.06 -20.73
C LYS A 241 -8.62 -9.74 -20.34
N THR A 242 -9.36 -8.83 -19.70
CA THR A 242 -8.83 -7.51 -19.31
C THR A 242 -7.99 -7.60 -18.04
N VAL A 243 -8.44 -8.35 -17.04
CA VAL A 243 -7.70 -8.58 -15.78
C VAL A 243 -6.35 -9.25 -16.04
N GLN A 244 -6.32 -10.36 -16.79
CA GLN A 244 -5.11 -11.14 -17.03
C GLN A 244 -4.09 -10.46 -17.94
N LYS A 245 -4.42 -9.33 -18.58
CA LYS A 245 -3.39 -8.53 -19.28
C LYS A 245 -2.33 -8.02 -18.31
N TYR A 246 -2.74 -7.55 -17.12
CA TYR A 246 -1.84 -7.08 -16.08
C TYR A 246 -1.67 -8.09 -14.94
N GLN A 247 -2.79 -8.57 -14.37
CA GLN A 247 -2.82 -9.48 -13.23
C GLN A 247 -2.72 -10.93 -13.68
N LYS A 248 -1.52 -11.41 -14.05
CA LYS A 248 -1.31 -12.78 -14.53
C LYS A 248 -1.74 -13.81 -13.47
N GLY A 249 -2.57 -14.77 -13.87
CA GLY A 249 -3.20 -15.74 -12.97
C GLY A 249 -4.50 -15.26 -12.32
N GLY A 250 -4.91 -14.00 -12.56
CA GLY A 250 -6.13 -13.43 -12.00
C GLY A 250 -7.38 -14.01 -12.65
N SER A 251 -8.49 -13.98 -11.91
CA SER A 251 -9.82 -14.36 -12.42
C SER A 251 -10.81 -13.28 -12.03
N PHE A 252 -11.34 -12.57 -13.03
CA PHE A 252 -12.41 -11.61 -12.83
C PHE A 252 -13.62 -12.30 -12.20
N GLU A 253 -14.04 -13.43 -12.76
CA GLU A 253 -15.22 -14.17 -12.29
C GLU A 253 -15.07 -14.56 -10.81
N LYS A 254 -13.93 -15.14 -10.42
CA LYS A 254 -13.70 -15.54 -9.03
C LYS A 254 -13.68 -14.33 -8.10
N SER A 255 -12.87 -13.32 -8.43
CA SER A 255 -12.72 -12.14 -7.57
C SER A 255 -14.00 -11.32 -7.46
N TYR A 256 -14.73 -11.12 -8.56
CA TYR A 256 -16.01 -10.41 -8.59
C TYR A 256 -17.07 -11.16 -7.80
N ASN A 257 -17.19 -12.47 -7.99
CA ASN A 257 -18.16 -13.29 -7.24
C ASN A 257 -17.85 -13.27 -5.74
N ASN A 258 -16.58 -13.40 -5.35
CA ASN A 258 -16.20 -13.33 -3.94
C ASN A 258 -16.47 -11.95 -3.34
N MET A 259 -16.20 -10.87 -4.07
CA MET A 259 -16.51 -9.50 -3.65
C MET A 259 -18.01 -9.30 -3.43
N LYS A 260 -18.84 -9.74 -4.38
CA LYS A 260 -20.31 -9.69 -4.29
C LYS A 260 -20.83 -10.51 -3.10
N VAL A 261 -20.36 -11.75 -2.96
CA VAL A 261 -20.75 -12.62 -1.84
C VAL A 261 -20.34 -12.01 -0.50
N LEU A 262 -19.16 -11.40 -0.40
CA LEU A 262 -18.74 -10.72 0.82
C LEU A 262 -19.64 -9.52 1.16
N ALA A 263 -20.01 -8.72 0.18
CA ALA A 263 -20.94 -7.60 0.39
C ALA A 263 -22.32 -8.10 0.86
N ASP A 264 -22.87 -9.16 0.25
CA ASP A 264 -24.11 -9.79 0.70
C ASP A 264 -23.97 -10.40 2.12
N TYR A 265 -22.82 -11.02 2.41
CA TYR A 265 -22.51 -11.62 3.72
C TYR A 265 -22.40 -10.58 4.84
N ARG A 266 -21.82 -9.40 4.54
CA ARG A 266 -21.78 -8.22 5.43
C ARG A 266 -23.18 -7.66 5.65
N ASN A 267 -23.92 -7.40 4.56
CA ASN A 267 -25.23 -6.75 4.63
C ASN A 267 -26.28 -7.63 5.33
N SER A 268 -26.26 -8.95 5.12
CA SER A 268 -27.16 -9.90 5.80
C SER A 268 -26.96 -9.94 7.32
N ARG A 269 -25.78 -9.56 7.81
CA ARG A 269 -25.46 -9.40 9.24
C ARG A 269 -25.81 -8.03 9.81
N LYS A 270 -26.32 -7.11 8.98
CA LYS A 270 -26.68 -5.74 9.38
C LYS A 270 -25.50 -4.99 10.02
N VAL A 271 -24.30 -5.17 9.46
CA VAL A 271 -23.09 -4.43 9.86
C VAL A 271 -22.64 -3.51 8.74
N ASP A 272 -22.15 -2.32 9.10
CA ASP A 272 -21.73 -1.29 8.13
C ASP A 272 -20.24 -1.37 7.76
N LYS A 273 -19.49 -2.27 8.39
CA LYS A 273 -18.08 -2.54 8.12
C LYS A 273 -17.87 -4.00 7.68
N PRO A 274 -16.86 -4.28 6.85
CA PRO A 274 -15.91 -3.34 6.24
C PRO A 274 -16.56 -2.46 5.18
N LEU A 275 -15.99 -1.28 4.93
CA LEU A 275 -16.19 -0.57 3.67
C LEU A 275 -15.53 -1.37 2.54
N ILE A 276 -16.26 -1.65 1.48
CA ILE A 276 -15.81 -2.45 0.34
C ILE A 276 -15.62 -1.52 -0.86
N GLU A 277 -14.37 -1.37 -1.28
CA GLU A 277 -13.97 -0.60 -2.46
C GLU A 277 -13.51 -1.55 -3.57
N TRP A 278 -14.11 -1.46 -4.74
CA TRP A 278 -13.55 -2.02 -5.97
C TRP A 278 -12.54 -1.02 -6.55
N LYS A 279 -11.25 -1.30 -6.37
CA LYS A 279 -10.15 -0.60 -7.03
C LYS A 279 -9.93 -1.15 -8.43
N TYR A 280 -10.05 -0.28 -9.41
CA TYR A 280 -9.87 -0.56 -10.82
C TYR A 280 -8.70 0.26 -11.37
N VAL A 281 -7.53 -0.36 -11.60
CA VAL A 281 -6.44 0.33 -12.28
C VAL A 281 -6.77 0.47 -13.77
N LEU A 282 -6.77 1.72 -14.24
CA LEU A 282 -7.04 2.09 -15.62
C LEU A 282 -5.79 1.88 -16.48
N PHE A 283 -5.97 1.08 -17.52
CA PHE A 283 -5.07 0.86 -18.62
C PHE A 283 -5.77 1.17 -19.95
N ASN A 284 -5.03 1.45 -21.02
CA ASN A 284 -5.61 1.73 -22.34
C ASN A 284 -6.43 0.58 -22.96
N TRP A 285 -6.36 -0.62 -22.39
CA TRP A 285 -7.12 -1.79 -22.81
C TRP A 285 -8.36 -2.07 -21.97
N ASN A 286 -8.62 -1.26 -20.93
CA ASN A 286 -9.76 -1.42 -20.04
C ASN A 286 -10.44 -0.06 -19.73
N ASP A 287 -10.22 0.96 -20.56
CA ASP A 287 -10.66 2.36 -20.37
C ASP A 287 -11.74 2.81 -21.37
N GLU A 288 -12.33 1.90 -22.14
CA GLU A 288 -13.41 2.22 -23.06
C GLU A 288 -14.68 2.65 -22.32
N ARG A 289 -15.41 3.63 -22.86
CA ARG A 289 -16.64 4.18 -22.23
C ARG A 289 -17.61 3.09 -21.78
N LYS A 290 -17.88 2.10 -22.64
CA LYS A 290 -18.78 0.97 -22.32
C LYS A 290 -18.27 0.15 -21.13
N MET A 291 -16.96 -0.13 -21.07
CA MET A 291 -16.37 -0.92 -19.99
C MET A 291 -16.42 -0.18 -18.66
N ILE A 292 -16.19 1.13 -18.66
CA ILE A 292 -16.26 1.95 -17.45
C ILE A 292 -17.70 2.02 -16.92
N LEU A 293 -18.68 2.24 -17.79
CA LEU A 293 -20.09 2.25 -17.40
C LEU A 293 -20.55 0.88 -16.90
N GLU A 294 -20.12 -0.20 -17.55
CA GLU A 294 -20.41 -1.56 -17.13
C GLU A 294 -19.75 -1.90 -15.78
N ALA A 295 -18.50 -1.46 -15.53
CA ALA A 295 -17.85 -1.64 -14.24
C ALA A 295 -18.63 -0.95 -13.09
N ILE A 296 -19.15 0.26 -13.32
CA ILE A 296 -19.98 0.98 -12.35
C ILE A 296 -21.28 0.22 -12.07
N GLU A 297 -21.92 -0.31 -13.11
CA GLU A 297 -23.14 -1.10 -12.96
C GLU A 297 -22.90 -2.43 -12.23
N LEU A 298 -21.82 -3.14 -12.57
CA LEU A 298 -21.39 -4.34 -11.88
C LEU A 298 -21.07 -4.08 -10.40
N ALA A 299 -20.47 -2.92 -10.09
CA ALA A 299 -20.20 -2.50 -8.73
C ALA A 299 -21.50 -2.28 -7.95
N ARG A 300 -22.49 -1.60 -8.54
CA ARG A 300 -23.82 -1.41 -7.97
C ARG A 300 -24.51 -2.75 -7.70
N GLN A 301 -24.47 -3.67 -8.66
CA GLN A 301 -25.03 -5.02 -8.52
C GLN A 301 -24.33 -5.86 -7.44
N ALA A 302 -23.02 -5.68 -7.28
CA ALA A 302 -22.24 -6.31 -6.23
C ALA A 302 -22.46 -5.67 -4.85
N LYS A 303 -23.19 -4.55 -4.76
CA LYS A 303 -23.47 -3.81 -3.51
C LYS A 303 -22.20 -3.38 -2.78
N VAL A 304 -21.13 -3.12 -3.53
CA VAL A 304 -19.92 -2.50 -2.95
C VAL A 304 -20.21 -1.04 -2.64
N ASP A 305 -19.43 -0.46 -1.73
CA ASP A 305 -19.65 0.92 -1.29
C ASP A 305 -19.01 1.91 -2.26
N ILE A 306 -17.89 1.53 -2.88
CA ILE A 306 -17.09 2.41 -3.73
C ILE A 306 -16.57 1.63 -4.94
N ILE A 307 -16.55 2.27 -6.11
CA ILE A 307 -15.65 1.90 -7.20
C ILE A 307 -14.73 3.08 -7.53
N SER A 308 -13.42 2.82 -7.60
CA SER A 308 -12.40 3.83 -7.87
C SER A 308 -11.55 3.46 -9.10
N PHE A 309 -11.33 4.44 -9.97
CA PHE A 309 -10.58 4.31 -11.20
C PHE A 309 -9.23 5.01 -11.08
N TRP A 310 -8.16 4.21 -11.08
CA TRP A 310 -6.79 4.66 -10.82
C TRP A 310 -5.98 4.76 -12.11
N PRO A 311 -5.66 5.95 -12.63
CA PRO A 311 -4.84 6.07 -13.82
C PRO A 311 -3.43 5.55 -13.56
N THR A 312 -3.01 4.53 -14.31
CA THR A 312 -1.63 4.05 -14.20
C THR A 312 -0.63 4.97 -14.90
N ARG A 313 0.62 4.90 -14.44
CA ARG A 313 1.79 5.40 -15.18
C ARG A 313 2.75 4.27 -15.58
N THR A 314 2.49 3.05 -15.14
CA THR A 314 3.34 1.88 -15.36
C THR A 314 2.49 0.62 -15.58
N PRO A 315 2.75 -0.16 -16.65
CA PRO A 315 3.77 0.08 -17.67
C PRO A 315 3.37 1.24 -18.60
N ILE A 316 4.37 1.88 -19.24
CA ILE A 316 4.16 3.05 -20.11
C ILE A 316 3.20 2.72 -21.28
N TYR A 317 3.34 1.53 -21.87
CA TYR A 317 2.45 1.07 -22.95
C TYR A 317 1.00 0.84 -22.49
N GLY A 318 0.74 0.81 -21.19
CA GLY A 318 -0.59 0.66 -20.60
C GLY A 318 -1.26 1.98 -20.26
N ILE A 319 -0.62 3.14 -20.44
CA ILE A 319 -1.19 4.44 -20.06
C ILE A 319 -2.51 4.71 -20.81
N SER A 320 -3.58 4.97 -20.07
CA SER A 320 -4.87 5.41 -20.61
C SER A 320 -4.81 6.89 -21.02
N TRP A 321 -4.64 7.17 -22.30
CA TRP A 321 -4.75 8.53 -22.83
C TRP A 321 -6.19 9.05 -22.79
N ARG A 322 -7.19 8.17 -22.86
CA ARG A 322 -8.60 8.54 -22.75
C ARG A 322 -8.91 9.18 -21.40
N TYR A 323 -8.31 8.69 -20.32
CA TYR A 323 -8.46 9.27 -18.99
C TYR A 323 -8.06 10.76 -18.95
N TYR A 324 -6.96 11.12 -19.62
CA TYR A 324 -6.42 12.48 -19.57
C TYR A 324 -7.13 13.44 -20.53
N PHE A 325 -7.51 12.97 -21.72
CA PHE A 325 -7.98 13.85 -22.81
C PHE A 325 -9.49 13.78 -23.07
N SER A 326 -10.18 12.70 -22.68
CA SER A 326 -11.62 12.59 -22.88
C SER A 326 -12.39 13.41 -21.85
N SER A 327 -13.42 14.14 -22.29
CA SER A 327 -14.39 14.77 -21.38
C SER A 327 -15.21 13.75 -20.59
N PHE A 328 -15.35 12.51 -21.08
CA PHE A 328 -16.12 11.45 -20.44
C PHE A 328 -15.64 11.16 -19.00
N PHE A 329 -14.34 11.01 -18.78
CA PHE A 329 -13.85 10.73 -17.42
C PHE A 329 -14.09 11.89 -16.45
N LYS A 330 -14.38 13.11 -16.95
CA LYS A 330 -14.79 14.24 -16.11
C LYS A 330 -16.20 14.09 -15.56
N THR A 331 -17.05 13.28 -16.21
CA THR A 331 -18.43 13.01 -15.78
C THR A 331 -18.54 11.80 -14.84
N ILE A 332 -17.46 11.06 -14.62
CA ILE A 332 -17.46 9.88 -13.74
C ILE A 332 -17.15 10.31 -12.31
N GLY A 333 -18.15 10.19 -11.44
CA GLY A 333 -18.00 10.42 -10.00
C GLY A 333 -17.30 11.73 -9.66
N TYR A 334 -16.50 11.72 -8.59
CA TYR A 334 -15.69 12.88 -8.19
C TYR A 334 -14.20 12.61 -8.37
N LYS A 335 -13.42 13.68 -8.55
CA LYS A 335 -11.96 13.59 -8.68
C LYS A 335 -11.32 13.60 -7.29
N ASN A 336 -10.39 12.68 -7.04
CA ASN A 336 -9.57 12.68 -5.84
C ASN A 336 -8.13 12.22 -6.17
N TRP A 337 -7.31 11.96 -5.15
CA TRP A 337 -5.91 11.55 -5.33
C TRP A 337 -5.76 10.16 -5.98
N LYS A 338 -6.77 9.30 -5.87
CA LYS A 338 -6.84 7.98 -6.52
C LYS A 338 -7.08 8.10 -8.02
N GLY A 339 -7.79 9.14 -8.45
CA GLY A 339 -8.20 9.38 -9.83
C GLY A 339 -9.65 9.84 -9.90
N ARG A 340 -10.56 8.91 -10.23
CA ARG A 340 -12.01 9.12 -10.18
C ARG A 340 -12.66 8.11 -9.25
N GLU A 341 -13.65 8.52 -8.49
CA GLU A 341 -14.33 7.66 -7.53
C GLU A 341 -15.85 7.86 -7.61
N VAL A 342 -16.58 6.75 -7.66
CA VAL A 342 -18.03 6.71 -7.52
C VAL A 342 -18.33 6.09 -6.15
N ASN A 343 -18.96 6.88 -5.28
CA ASN A 343 -19.39 6.44 -3.97
C ASN A 343 -20.88 6.10 -4.02
N PHE A 344 -21.24 4.89 -3.61
CA PHE A 344 -22.61 4.39 -3.51
C PHE A 344 -23.20 4.53 -2.10
N ARG A 345 -22.38 4.91 -1.10
CA ARG A 345 -22.83 5.42 0.20
C ARG A 345 -23.14 6.90 0.05
N GLY A 346 -24.38 7.21 -0.31
CA GLY A 346 -24.87 8.57 -0.49
C GLY A 346 -26.38 8.60 -0.42
#